data_AF-A0A5K0VE70-F1
#
_entry.id   AF-A0A5K0VE70-F1
#
_cell.length_a   1.000
_cell.length_b   1.000
_cell.length_c   1.000
_cell.angle_alpha   90.00
_cell.angle_beta   90.00
_cell.angle_gamma   90.00
#
_symmetry.space_group_name_H-M   'P 1'
#
loop_
_entity.id
_entity.type
_entity.pdbx_description
1 polymer ?
#
loop_
_entity_poly.entity_id
_entity_poly.type
_entity_poly.pdbx_seq_one_letter_code
_entity_poly.pdbx_strand_id
1 'polypeptide(L)'
;LLHTARYTNIVAAMRSLQALLFLWVVAMASSWAGTQATVVRATYHYYNPSQINWDLRAASTYCATWDADKPLSWRQQYGWTAFCGPDSPGAQAACGQCLQ
;
A
#
# COMPACT_ATOMS: atom_id res chain seq x y z
N LEU A 1 48.56 -19.32 -26.31
CA LEU A 1 48.51 -19.21 -24.82
C LEU A 1 47.91 -17.88 -24.34
N LEU A 2 48.34 -16.71 -24.84
CA LEU A 2 47.75 -15.41 -24.45
C LEU A 2 46.30 -15.20 -24.96
N HIS A 3 45.96 -15.71 -26.15
CA HIS A 3 44.60 -15.61 -26.71
C HIS A 3 43.57 -16.49 -25.97
N THR A 4 43.96 -17.70 -25.58
CA THR A 4 43.11 -18.62 -24.80
C THR A 4 42.86 -18.10 -23.39
N ALA A 5 43.88 -17.53 -22.72
CA ALA A 5 43.72 -16.93 -21.40
C ALA A 5 42.78 -15.69 -21.43
N ARG A 6 42.90 -14.83 -22.45
CA ARG A 6 41.98 -13.68 -22.65
C ARG A 6 40.54 -14.14 -22.88
N TYR A 7 40.34 -15.20 -23.66
CA TYR A 7 39.01 -15.76 -23.93
C TYR A 7 38.37 -16.35 -22.67
N THR A 8 39.10 -17.14 -21.88
CA THR A 8 38.59 -17.71 -20.62
C THR A 8 38.22 -16.63 -19.60
N ASN A 9 39.00 -15.55 -19.51
CA ASN A 9 38.71 -14.42 -18.62
C ASN A 9 37.45 -13.64 -19.05
N ILE A 10 37.23 -13.46 -20.36
CA ILE A 10 36.03 -12.78 -20.89
C ILE A 10 34.77 -13.62 -20.63
N VAL A 11 34.84 -14.95 -20.85
CA VAL A 11 33.72 -15.86 -20.60
C VAL A 11 33.39 -15.94 -19.09
N ALA A 12 34.39 -15.93 -18.23
CA ALA A 12 34.19 -15.87 -16.77
C ALA A 12 33.53 -14.54 -16.35
N ALA A 13 33.99 -13.41 -16.87
CA ALA A 13 33.40 -12.09 -16.59
C ALA A 13 31.94 -12.00 -17.07
N MET A 14 31.62 -12.55 -18.25
CA MET A 14 30.27 -12.55 -18.79
C MET A 14 29.31 -13.43 -17.96
N ARG A 15 29.79 -14.58 -17.46
CA ARG A 15 29.05 -15.44 -16.52
C ARG A 15 28.80 -14.75 -15.18
N SER A 16 29.79 -14.02 -14.66
CA SER A 16 29.64 -13.23 -13.45
C SER A 16 28.64 -12.09 -13.63
N LEU A 17 28.65 -11.40 -14.77
CA LEU A 17 27.70 -10.34 -15.09
C LEU A 17 26.26 -10.88 -15.20
N GLN A 18 26.08 -12.03 -15.86
CA GLN A 18 24.79 -12.70 -15.97
C GLN A 18 24.25 -13.15 -14.60
N ALA A 19 25.11 -13.70 -13.74
CA ALA A 19 24.73 -14.09 -12.38
C ALA A 19 24.31 -12.87 -11.53
N LEU A 20 25.04 -11.75 -11.64
CA LEU A 20 24.69 -10.50 -10.96
C LEU A 20 23.37 -9.91 -11.44
N LEU A 21 23.12 -9.95 -12.75
CA LEU A 21 21.86 -9.48 -13.33
C LEU A 21 20.68 -10.35 -12.87
N PHE A 22 20.85 -11.67 -12.85
CA PHE A 22 19.84 -12.60 -12.34
C PHE A 22 19.54 -12.38 -10.86
N LEU A 23 20.57 -12.20 -10.03
CA LEU A 23 20.40 -11.87 -8.61
C LEU A 23 19.64 -10.55 -8.41
N TRP A 24 19.92 -9.55 -9.24
CA TRP A 24 19.20 -8.27 -9.22
C TRP A 24 17.72 -8.41 -9.58
N VAL A 25 17.40 -9.17 -10.63
CA VAL A 25 16.01 -9.41 -11.05
C VAL A 25 15.23 -10.17 -9.99
N VAL A 26 15.84 -11.19 -9.37
CA VAL A 26 15.22 -11.95 -8.27
C VAL A 26 14.98 -11.07 -7.04
N ALA A 27 15.91 -10.16 -6.72
CA ALA A 27 15.73 -9.20 -5.63
C ALA A 27 14.54 -8.24 -5.86
N MET A 28 14.34 -7.78 -7.10
CA MET A 28 13.25 -6.85 -7.46
C MET A 28 11.87 -7.53 -7.54
N ALA A 29 11.81 -8.85 -7.75
CA ALA A 29 10.56 -9.60 -7.88
C ALA A 29 9.74 -9.74 -6.58
N SER A 30 10.26 -9.27 -5.43
CA SER A 30 9.61 -9.37 -4.12
C SER A 30 8.51 -8.33 -3.84
N SER A 31 8.21 -7.43 -4.79
CA SER A 31 7.31 -6.29 -4.57
C SER A 31 5.85 -6.49 -5.03
N TRP A 32 5.44 -7.72 -5.38
CA TRP A 32 4.06 -8.01 -5.80
C TRP A 32 3.35 -8.95 -4.82
N ALA A 33 2.96 -8.43 -3.65
CA ALA A 33 1.92 -9.03 -2.82
C ALA A 33 0.60 -8.29 -3.10
N GLY A 34 -0.08 -8.66 -4.18
CA GLY A 34 -1.28 -7.98 -4.62
C GLY A 34 -2.33 -8.94 -5.14
N THR A 35 -2.98 -9.71 -4.25
CA THR A 35 -4.29 -10.35 -4.53
C THR A 35 -5.03 -10.67 -3.22
N GLN A 36 -5.59 -9.66 -2.54
CA GLN A 36 -6.70 -9.91 -1.61
C GLN A 36 -8.00 -9.96 -2.42
N ALA A 37 -8.31 -11.12 -3.01
CA ALA A 37 -9.60 -11.35 -3.66
C ALA A 37 -10.62 -11.90 -2.65
N THR A 38 -10.89 -11.14 -1.59
CA THR A 38 -12.03 -11.40 -0.70
C THR A 38 -13.22 -10.61 -1.25
N VAL A 39 -14.27 -11.31 -1.69
CA VAL A 39 -15.51 -10.64 -2.13
C VAL A 39 -16.19 -10.07 -0.90
N VAL A 40 -16.04 -8.76 -0.70
CA VAL A 40 -16.66 -8.02 0.41
C VAL A 40 -17.86 -7.21 -0.10
N ARG A 41 -18.91 -7.13 0.71
CA ARG A 41 -20.06 -6.29 0.41
C ARG A 41 -19.76 -4.84 0.80
N ALA A 42 -19.68 -3.95 -0.19
CA ALA A 42 -19.67 -2.52 0.03
C ALA A 42 -21.10 -1.96 -0.05
N THR A 43 -21.49 -1.15 0.93
CA THR A 43 -22.74 -0.37 0.91
C THR A 43 -22.41 1.09 1.11
N TYR A 44 -23.36 1.98 0.78
CA TYR A 44 -23.14 3.43 0.89
C TYR A 44 -23.85 4.01 2.11
N HIS A 45 -23.26 5.06 2.67
CA HIS A 45 -23.89 5.96 3.60
C HIS A 45 -23.48 7.39 3.25
N TYR A 46 -24.45 8.31 3.14
CA TYR A 46 -24.19 9.69 2.73
C TYR A 46 -23.79 10.55 3.92
N TYR A 47 -22.49 10.60 4.22
CA TYR A 47 -21.93 11.49 5.24
C TYR A 47 -21.84 12.97 4.81
N ASN A 48 -21.89 13.25 3.50
CA ASN A 48 -21.73 14.58 2.90
C ASN A 48 -20.61 15.45 3.55
N PRO A 49 -19.33 14.99 3.56
CA PRO A 49 -18.27 15.64 4.33
C PRO A 49 -18.09 17.13 3.99
N SER A 50 -18.25 17.52 2.73
CA SER A 50 -18.11 18.91 2.29
C SER A 50 -19.17 19.86 2.90
N GLN A 51 -20.36 19.36 3.21
CA GLN A 51 -21.43 20.15 3.82
C GLN A 51 -21.22 20.36 5.33
N ILE A 52 -20.40 19.50 5.95
CA ILE A 52 -20.09 19.53 7.38
C ILE A 52 -18.64 19.94 7.66
N ASN A 53 -17.99 20.63 6.72
CA ASN A 53 -16.59 21.06 6.84
C ASN A 53 -15.61 19.91 7.19
N TRP A 54 -15.91 18.71 6.68
CA TRP A 54 -15.21 17.46 6.96
C TRP A 54 -15.08 17.17 8.46
N ASP A 55 -16.00 17.67 9.28
CA ASP A 55 -16.01 17.46 10.72
C ASP A 55 -16.51 16.05 11.05
N LEU A 56 -15.59 15.22 11.57
CA LEU A 56 -15.87 13.84 11.95
C LEU A 56 -16.88 13.76 13.12
N ARG A 57 -16.95 14.79 13.98
CA ARG A 57 -17.89 14.89 15.10
C ARG A 57 -19.30 15.20 14.60
N ALA A 58 -19.44 16.08 13.60
CA ALA A 58 -20.73 16.41 12.99
C ALA A 58 -21.38 15.19 12.32
N ALA A 59 -20.57 14.32 11.70
CA ALA A 59 -21.03 13.04 11.15
C ALA A 59 -21.20 11.92 12.20
N SER A 60 -20.93 12.19 13.48
CA SER A 60 -20.97 11.20 14.57
C SER A 60 -20.18 9.91 14.26
N THR A 61 -19.05 10.05 13.59
CA THR A 61 -18.23 8.90 13.21
C THR A 61 -17.56 8.30 14.45
N TYR A 62 -17.41 6.97 14.50
CA TYR A 62 -16.71 6.31 15.61
C TYR A 62 -15.28 6.85 15.81
N CYS A 63 -14.59 7.12 14.69
CA CYS A 63 -13.22 7.63 14.69
C CYS A 63 -13.09 9.11 15.12
N ALA A 64 -14.19 9.83 15.31
CA ALA A 64 -14.16 11.22 15.79
C ALA A 64 -13.48 11.37 17.17
N THR A 65 -13.47 10.31 17.97
CA THR A 65 -12.78 10.28 19.26
C THR A 65 -11.27 10.55 19.14
N TRP A 66 -10.64 10.11 18.04
CA TRP A 66 -9.18 10.18 17.87
C TRP A 66 -8.74 11.05 16.69
N ASP A 67 -9.55 11.12 15.63
CA ASP A 67 -9.13 11.72 14.35
C ASP A 67 -9.81 13.06 14.05
N ALA A 68 -10.80 13.49 14.85
CA ALA A 68 -11.55 14.72 14.59
C ALA A 68 -10.67 15.98 14.50
N ASP A 69 -9.62 16.03 15.31
CA ASP A 69 -8.76 17.21 15.42
C ASP A 69 -7.57 17.18 14.44
N LYS A 70 -7.53 16.19 13.53
CA LYS A 70 -6.53 16.17 12.46
C LYS A 70 -6.69 17.36 11.52
N PRO A 71 -5.60 17.82 10.88
CA PRO A 71 -5.64 18.94 9.93
C PRO A 71 -6.70 18.75 8.85
N LEU A 72 -7.32 19.84 8.42
CA LEU A 72 -8.35 19.80 7.38
C LEU A 72 -7.85 19.12 6.10
N SER A 73 -6.60 19.40 5.70
CA SER A 73 -5.97 18.77 4.54
C SER A 73 -5.96 17.24 4.62
N TRP A 74 -5.74 16.68 5.82
CA TRP A 74 -5.79 15.24 6.05
C TRP A 74 -7.24 14.71 5.94
N ARG A 75 -8.20 15.40 6.58
CA ARG A 75 -9.63 14.99 6.56
C ARG A 75 -10.25 15.07 5.17
N GLN A 76 -9.69 15.91 4.29
CA GLN A 76 -10.12 16.12 2.90
C GLN A 76 -9.38 15.26 1.88
N GLN A 77 -8.26 14.64 2.26
CA GLN A 77 -7.33 14.01 1.32
C GLN A 77 -7.98 12.87 0.52
N TYR A 78 -8.89 12.13 1.15
CA TYR A 78 -9.56 10.96 0.58
C TYR A 78 -11.05 10.95 0.92
N GLY A 79 -11.81 10.14 0.19
CA GLY A 79 -13.21 9.84 0.52
C GLY A 79 -13.34 9.10 1.85
N TRP A 80 -14.48 9.27 2.52
CA TRP A 80 -14.73 8.64 3.81
C TRP A 80 -15.47 7.31 3.64
N THR A 81 -15.16 6.35 4.49
CA THR A 81 -15.83 5.05 4.51
C THR A 81 -15.92 4.50 5.93
N ALA A 82 -16.98 3.74 6.21
CA ALA A 82 -17.05 2.89 7.39
C ALA A 82 -16.54 1.50 7.02
N PHE A 83 -15.78 0.87 7.92
CA PHE A 83 -15.16 -0.41 7.64
C PHE A 83 -15.48 -1.45 8.72
N CYS A 84 -15.97 -2.60 8.26
CA CYS A 84 -16.30 -3.77 9.09
C CYS A 84 -15.95 -5.08 8.36
N GLY A 85 -14.92 -5.06 7.52
CA GLY A 85 -14.49 -6.21 6.74
C GLY A 85 -13.86 -7.32 7.60
N PRO A 86 -13.72 -8.54 7.05
CA PRO A 86 -13.22 -9.72 7.78
C PRO A 86 -11.79 -9.55 8.30
N ASP A 87 -10.94 -8.83 7.56
CA ASP A 87 -9.53 -8.61 7.89
C ASP A 87 -9.30 -7.31 8.68
N SER A 88 -10.32 -6.82 9.40
CA SER A 88 -10.19 -5.59 10.17
C SER A 88 -9.26 -5.76 11.36
N PRO A 89 -8.29 -4.86 11.58
CA PRO A 89 -7.45 -4.85 12.78
C PRO A 89 -8.23 -4.50 14.06
N GLY A 90 -9.54 -4.26 13.95
CA GLY A 90 -10.45 -3.85 15.02
C GLY A 90 -10.95 -2.42 14.82
N ALA A 91 -12.11 -2.09 15.43
CA ALA A 91 -12.80 -0.82 15.18
C ALA A 91 -11.94 0.43 15.43
N GLN A 92 -11.19 0.45 16.55
CA GLN A 92 -10.30 1.58 16.87
C GLN A 92 -9.01 1.56 16.04
N ALA A 93 -8.39 0.39 15.87
CA ALA A 93 -7.13 0.28 15.13
C ALA A 93 -7.28 0.60 13.63
N ALA A 94 -8.49 0.46 13.08
CA ALA A 94 -8.80 0.82 11.71
C ALA A 94 -8.99 2.33 11.49
N CYS A 95 -9.12 3.14 12.55
CA CYS A 95 -9.29 4.59 12.39
C CYS A 95 -8.08 5.24 11.72
N GLY A 96 -8.37 6.09 10.73
CA GLY A 96 -7.37 6.80 9.95
C GLY A 96 -6.53 5.95 8.99
N GLN A 97 -6.82 4.66 8.85
CA GLN A 97 -6.17 3.77 7.88
C GLN A 97 -6.75 3.96 6.48
N CYS A 98 -5.95 3.65 5.46
CA CYS A 98 -6.35 3.70 4.06
C CYS A 98 -6.75 2.32 3.54
N LEU A 99 -7.72 2.29 2.63
CA LEU A 99 -8.11 1.10 1.85
C LEU A 99 -7.79 1.38 0.38
N GLN A 100 -7.29 0.37 -0.32
CA GLN A 100 -6.95 0.43 -1.75
C GLN A 100 -7.88 -0.45 -2.57
#